data_AF-A0A238C4B5-F1
#
_entry.id   AF-A0A238C4B5-F1
#
_cell.length_a   1.000
_cell.length_b   1.000
_cell.length_c   1.000
_cell.angle_alpha   90.00
_cell.angle_beta   90.00
_cell.angle_gamma   90.00
#
_symmetry.space_group_name_H-M   'P 1'
#
loop_
_entity.id
_entity.type
_entity.pdbx_description
1 polymer ?
#
loop_
_entity_poly.entity_id
_entity_poly.type
_entity_poly.pdbx_seq_one_letter_code
_entity_poly.pdbx_strand_id
1 'polypeptide(L)'
;MRLFIMTIGEFTIFYRSLNTCEERMMQMIGKFLFTIFELFISIMQFNLLIAMMTRTYETISRTSTEWKRQWAQVILFLELSLKPKERLIAMLKYSRPIGTDKTKRSFVVARKTTSDSMSQTEKQLLEQQERDLREEKRALLKRRLK
;
A
#
# COMPACT_ATOMS: atom_id res chain seq x y z
N MET A 1 -34.32 -9.00 -14.49
CA MET A 1 -33.33 -8.89 -15.60
C MET A 1 -33.43 -7.58 -16.38
N ARG A 2 -34.61 -7.16 -16.88
CA ARG A 2 -34.73 -5.94 -17.71
C ARG A 2 -34.30 -4.63 -17.02
N LEU A 3 -34.55 -4.48 -15.72
CA LEU A 3 -34.12 -3.29 -14.94
C LEU A 3 -32.60 -3.16 -14.81
N PHE A 4 -31.88 -4.28 -14.70
CA PHE A 4 -30.41 -4.29 -14.63
C PHE A 4 -29.78 -3.95 -15.98
N ILE A 5 -30.32 -4.52 -17.06
CA ILE A 5 -29.91 -4.21 -18.44
C ILE A 5 -30.19 -2.74 -18.77
N MET A 6 -31.31 -2.20 -18.27
CA MET A 6 -31.63 -0.78 -18.36
C MET A 6 -30.53 0.05 -17.71
N THR A 7 -30.18 -0.17 -16.44
CA THR A 7 -29.13 0.61 -15.74
C THR A 7 -27.71 0.54 -16.34
N ILE A 8 -27.43 -0.40 -17.25
CA ILE A 8 -26.09 -0.66 -17.82
C ILE A 8 -25.85 0.04 -19.17
N GLY A 9 -26.89 0.58 -19.83
CA GLY A 9 -26.71 1.31 -21.09
C GLY A 9 -27.76 1.10 -22.17
N GLU A 10 -28.62 0.08 -22.06
CA GLU A 10 -29.61 -0.29 -23.09
C GLU A 10 -30.92 0.52 -22.98
N PHE A 11 -30.81 1.82 -22.72
CA PHE A 11 -31.93 2.72 -22.46
C PHE A 11 -32.80 2.95 -23.71
N THR A 12 -32.18 2.92 -24.89
CA THR A 12 -32.82 3.24 -26.17
C THR A 12 -33.89 2.22 -26.57
N ILE A 13 -33.67 0.93 -26.27
CA ILE A 13 -34.59 -0.15 -26.65
C ILE A 13 -35.86 -0.12 -25.79
N PHE A 14 -35.71 0.16 -24.50
CA PHE A 14 -36.85 0.30 -23.60
C PHE A 14 -37.64 1.58 -23.85
N TYR A 15 -36.95 2.70 -24.12
CA TYR A 15 -37.62 3.95 -24.51
C TYR A 15 -38.45 3.78 -25.78
N ARG A 16 -37.93 3.08 -26.80
CA ARG A 16 -38.69 2.74 -28.02
C ARG A 16 -39.91 1.88 -27.70
N SER A 17 -39.75 0.89 -26.84
CA SER A 17 -40.86 0.00 -26.42
C SER A 17 -41.96 0.77 -25.67
N LEU A 18 -41.60 1.69 -24.77
CA LEU A 18 -42.54 2.57 -24.07
C LEU A 18 -43.23 3.58 -25.01
N ASN A 19 -42.54 4.00 -26.07
CA ASN A 19 -43.07 4.95 -27.05
C ASN A 19 -44.03 4.31 -28.06
N THR A 20 -44.11 2.97 -28.09
CA THR A 20 -44.98 2.19 -28.98
C THR A 20 -46.35 1.90 -28.34
N CYS A 21 -46.55 2.24 -27.06
CA CYS A 21 -47.85 2.11 -26.39
C CYS A 21 -48.85 3.15 -26.91
N GLU A 22 -50.07 2.69 -27.22
CA GLU A 22 -51.13 3.44 -27.89
C GLU A 22 -51.77 4.53 -27.00
N GLU A 23 -51.76 4.32 -25.68
CA GLU A 23 -52.31 5.25 -24.68
C GLU A 23 -51.33 6.38 -24.31
N ARG A 24 -51.63 7.60 -24.76
CA ARG A 24 -50.79 8.80 -24.57
C ARG A 24 -50.51 9.14 -23.10
N MET A 25 -51.46 8.85 -22.21
CA MET A 25 -51.32 9.08 -20.77
C MET A 25 -50.31 8.11 -20.14
N MET A 26 -50.35 6.82 -20.51
CA MET A 26 -49.44 5.81 -20.01
C MET A 26 -47.99 6.06 -20.47
N GLN A 27 -47.83 6.52 -21.71
CA GLN A 27 -46.55 6.90 -22.28
C GLN A 27 -45.87 8.07 -21.53
N MET A 28 -46.63 9.11 -21.19
CA MET A 28 -46.09 10.25 -20.43
C MET A 28 -45.67 9.85 -19.02
N ILE A 29 -46.50 9.07 -18.31
CA ILE A 29 -46.20 8.57 -16.97
C ILE A 29 -44.95 7.68 -16.98
N GLY A 30 -44.83 6.79 -17.98
CA GLY A 30 -43.67 5.92 -18.13
C GLY A 30 -42.36 6.67 -18.36
N LYS A 31 -42.37 7.72 -19.21
CA LYS A 31 -41.19 8.57 -19.45
C LYS A 31 -40.76 9.33 -18.19
N PHE A 32 -41.72 9.82 -17.41
CA PHE A 32 -41.44 10.55 -16.17
C PHE A 32 -40.84 9.65 -15.09
N LEU A 33 -41.47 8.49 -14.81
CA LEU A 33 -40.97 7.50 -13.86
C LEU A 33 -39.58 6.97 -14.24
N PHE A 34 -39.37 6.70 -15.53
CA PHE A 34 -38.07 6.25 -16.04
C PHE A 34 -36.98 7.30 -15.80
N THR A 35 -37.26 8.58 -16.08
CA THR A 35 -36.29 9.67 -15.92
C THR A 35 -35.92 9.89 -14.45
N ILE A 36 -36.92 9.88 -13.56
CA ILE A 36 -36.68 10.03 -12.11
C ILE A 36 -35.90 8.82 -11.56
N PHE A 37 -36.27 7.61 -11.95
CA PHE A 37 -35.59 6.40 -11.51
C PHE A 37 -34.13 6.38 -11.95
N GLU A 38 -33.86 6.72 -13.22
CA GLU A 38 -32.49 6.74 -13.75
C GLU A 38 -31.63 7.83 -13.10
N LEU A 39 -32.18 9.03 -12.91
CA LEU A 39 -31.49 10.14 -12.27
C LEU A 39 -31.22 9.86 -10.78
N PHE A 40 -32.19 9.28 -10.07
CA PHE A 40 -32.04 8.97 -8.65
C PHE A 40 -31.05 7.83 -8.42
N ILE A 41 -31.13 6.75 -9.21
CA ILE A 41 -30.22 5.62 -9.07
C ILE A 41 -28.79 6.02 -9.42
N SER A 42 -28.58 6.70 -10.55
CA SER A 42 -27.21 7.10 -10.93
C SER A 42 -26.58 8.00 -9.87
N ILE A 43 -27.24 9.10 -9.50
CA ILE A 43 -26.68 10.07 -8.54
C ILE A 43 -26.48 9.44 -7.15
N MET A 44 -27.48 8.73 -6.63
CA MET A 44 -27.40 8.13 -5.29
C MET A 44 -26.36 7.01 -5.22
N GLN A 45 -26.32 6.14 -6.24
CA GLN A 45 -25.42 4.98 -6.25
C GLN A 45 -23.96 5.44 -6.36
N PHE A 46 -23.64 6.43 -7.22
CA PHE A 46 -22.29 6.96 -7.30
C PHE A 46 -21.86 7.64 -5.99
N ASN A 47 -22.73 8.44 -5.38
CA ASN A 47 -22.41 9.15 -4.13
C ASN A 47 -22.12 8.18 -2.98
N LEU A 48 -22.93 7.12 -2.82
CA LEU A 48 -22.72 6.12 -1.79
C LEU A 48 -21.52 5.21 -2.07
N LEU A 49 -21.30 4.84 -3.33
CA LEU A 49 -20.15 4.03 -3.73
C LEU A 49 -18.83 4.76 -3.45
N ILE A 50 -18.73 6.03 -3.86
CA ILE A 50 -17.54 6.85 -3.61
C ILE A 50 -17.33 7.01 -2.10
N ALA A 51 -18.39 7.25 -1.32
CA ALA A 51 -18.29 7.37 0.13
C ALA A 51 -17.77 6.08 0.80
N MET A 52 -18.30 4.92 0.41
CA MET A 52 -17.86 3.63 0.96
C MET A 52 -16.42 3.30 0.55
N MET A 53 -16.09 3.48 -0.72
CA MET A 53 -14.74 3.27 -1.24
C MET A 53 -13.73 4.19 -0.54
N THR A 54 -14.05 5.47 -0.38
CA THR A 54 -13.20 6.45 0.32
C THR A 54 -12.96 6.02 1.77
N ARG A 55 -14.01 5.61 2.50
CA ARG A 55 -13.88 5.12 3.89
C ARG A 55 -12.99 3.88 3.98
N THR A 56 -13.13 2.93 3.06
CA THR A 56 -12.27 1.73 3.03
C THR A 56 -10.83 2.07 2.63
N TYR A 57 -10.64 3.02 1.72
CA TYR A 57 -9.32 3.51 1.31
C TYR A 57 -8.60 4.22 2.45
N GLU A 58 -9.26 5.09 3.20
CA GLU A 58 -8.69 5.73 4.39
C GLU A 58 -8.28 4.70 5.46
N THR A 59 -9.07 3.64 5.61
CA THR A 59 -8.76 2.55 6.53
C THR A 59 -7.52 1.77 6.08
N ILE A 60 -7.42 1.43 4.79
CA ILE A 60 -6.30 0.67 4.22
C ILE A 60 -5.02 1.52 4.17
N SER A 61 -5.12 2.79 3.80
CA SER A 61 -3.96 3.69 3.67
C SER A 61 -3.25 3.96 5.01
N ARG A 62 -3.97 3.90 6.13
CA ARG A 62 -3.37 3.94 7.47
C ARG A 62 -2.45 2.73 7.74
N THR A 63 -2.72 1.58 7.11
CA THR A 63 -1.90 0.36 7.26
C THR A 63 -0.84 0.30 6.15
N SER A 64 0.11 1.24 6.18
CA SER A 64 1.20 1.36 5.19
C SER A 64 2.25 0.23 5.24
N THR A 65 2.08 -0.78 6.08
CA THR A 65 3.04 -1.88 6.27
C THR A 65 2.63 -3.20 5.62
N GLU A 66 1.43 -3.29 5.02
CA GLU A 66 0.95 -4.51 4.36
C GLU A 66 1.84 -4.95 3.19
N TRP A 67 2.37 -3.99 2.42
CA TRP A 67 3.28 -4.29 1.33
C TRP A 67 4.56 -4.97 1.83
N LYS A 68 5.07 -4.59 3.02
CA LYS A 68 6.25 -5.24 3.64
C LYS A 68 5.92 -6.66 4.07
N ARG A 69 4.71 -6.90 4.58
CA ARG A 69 4.22 -8.23 4.96
C ARG A 69 4.13 -9.13 3.74
N GLN A 70 3.53 -8.66 2.65
CA GLN A 70 3.45 -9.40 1.39
C GLN A 70 4.85 -9.69 0.81
N TRP A 71 5.74 -8.70 0.84
CA TRP A 71 7.11 -8.88 0.35
C TRP A 71 7.89 -9.92 1.16
N ALA A 72 7.75 -9.89 2.50
CA ALA A 72 8.36 -10.89 3.37
C ALA A 72 7.80 -12.30 3.12
N GLN A 73 6.50 -12.44 2.85
CA GLN A 73 5.88 -13.72 2.50
C GLN A 73 6.45 -14.31 1.21
N VAL A 74 6.63 -13.48 0.17
CA VAL A 74 7.23 -13.90 -1.10
C VAL A 74 8.68 -14.37 -0.90
N ILE A 75 9.47 -13.62 -0.12
CA ILE A 75 10.85 -14.01 0.20
C ILE A 75 10.89 -15.34 0.94
N LEU A 76 10.06 -15.52 1.96
CA LEU A 76 10.00 -16.76 2.73
C LEU A 76 9.61 -17.96 1.86
N PHE A 77 8.65 -17.79 0.96
CA PHE A 77 8.24 -18.82 0.01
C PHE A 77 9.39 -19.20 -0.95
N LEU A 78 10.16 -18.20 -1.41
CA LEU A 78 11.35 -18.40 -2.24
C LEU A 78 12.48 -19.09 -1.48
N GLU A 79 12.69 -18.78 -0.20
CA GLU A 79 13.68 -19.47 0.63
C GLU A 79 13.31 -20.93 0.91
N LEU A 80 12.00 -21.22 1.01
CA LEU A 80 11.49 -22.57 1.23
C LEU A 80 11.65 -23.46 0.00
N SER A 81 11.56 -22.91 -1.22
CA SER A 81 11.69 -23.67 -2.48
C SER A 81 13.12 -24.09 -2.81
N LEU A 82 14.13 -23.51 -2.15
CA LEU A 82 15.55 -23.88 -2.30
C LEU A 82 15.91 -25.15 -1.54
N LYS A 83 16.91 -25.90 -2.06
CA LYS A 83 17.44 -27.10 -1.39
C LYS A 83 18.10 -26.73 -0.05
N PRO A 84 18.08 -27.62 0.98
CA PRO A 84 18.63 -27.33 2.30
C PRO A 84 20.11 -26.88 2.29
N LYS A 85 20.93 -27.44 1.38
CA LYS A 85 22.34 -27.07 1.23
C LYS A 85 22.53 -25.65 0.70
N GLU A 86 21.74 -25.25 -0.28
CA GLU A 86 21.78 -23.90 -0.88
C GLU A 86 21.27 -22.84 0.11
N ARG A 87 20.23 -23.19 0.89
CA ARG A 87 19.71 -22.33 1.98
C ARG A 87 20.77 -22.05 3.04
N LEU A 88 21.55 -23.06 3.45
CA LEU A 88 22.63 -22.88 4.42
C LEU A 88 23.72 -21.94 3.89
N ILE A 89 24.10 -22.08 2.61
CA ILE A 89 25.10 -21.22 1.97
C ILE A 89 24.60 -19.78 1.90
N ALA A 90 23.33 -19.57 1.54
CA ALA A 90 22.71 -18.24 1.54
C ALA A 90 22.73 -17.62 2.94
N MET A 91 22.32 -18.35 3.98
CA MET A 91 22.36 -17.89 5.38
C MET A 91 23.78 -17.50 5.84
N LEU A 92 24.79 -18.29 5.47
CA LEU A 92 26.19 -18.00 5.79
C LEU A 92 26.73 -16.78 5.05
N LYS A 93 26.20 -16.46 3.86
CA LYS A 93 26.56 -15.27 3.08
C LYS A 93 26.04 -13.98 3.71
N TYR A 94 24.83 -14.01 4.28
CA TYR A 94 24.22 -12.84 4.91
C TYR A 94 24.64 -12.61 6.37
N SER A 95 25.13 -13.66 7.05
CA SER A 95 25.61 -13.56 8.44
C SER A 95 27.11 -13.24 8.53
N ARG A 96 27.50 -12.46 9.54
CA ARG A 96 28.89 -12.07 9.82
C ARG A 96 29.36 -12.65 11.15
N PRO A 97 30.61 -13.15 11.27
CA PRO A 97 31.14 -13.65 12.52
C PRO A 97 31.29 -12.51 13.54
N ILE A 98 31.02 -12.80 14.81
CA ILE A 98 31.11 -11.85 15.92
C ILE A 98 32.42 -12.09 16.67
N GLY A 99 33.32 -11.11 16.64
CA GLY A 99 34.58 -11.17 17.37
C GLY A 99 35.59 -12.15 16.78
N THR A 100 36.37 -12.81 17.65
CA THR A 100 37.43 -13.76 17.28
C THR A 100 36.91 -15.17 16.98
N ASP A 101 35.73 -15.52 17.50
CA ASP A 101 35.10 -16.82 17.31
C ASP A 101 34.33 -16.88 15.99
N LYS A 102 34.77 -17.75 15.06
CA LYS A 102 34.13 -17.93 13.74
C LYS A 102 32.77 -18.65 13.79
N THR A 103 32.42 -19.24 14.94
CA THR A 103 31.19 -20.02 15.16
C THR A 103 30.01 -19.13 15.52
N LYS A 104 30.23 -18.03 16.24
CA LYS A 104 29.20 -17.06 16.59
C LYS A 104 29.01 -16.10 15.42
N ARG A 105 27.80 -16.05 14.84
CA ARG A 105 27.48 -15.18 13.71
C ARG A 105 26.23 -14.35 14.01
N SER A 106 26.21 -13.10 13.55
CA SER A 106 25.05 -12.21 13.64
C SER A 106 24.67 -11.66 12.27
N PHE A 107 23.43 -11.19 12.16
CA PHE A 107 23.00 -10.33 11.08
C PHE A 107 23.25 -8.88 11.47
N VAL A 108 24.00 -8.17 10.62
CA VAL A 108 24.26 -6.75 10.82
C VAL A 108 23.15 -5.97 10.12
N VAL A 109 22.27 -5.36 10.90
CA VAL A 109 21.21 -4.49 10.38
C VAL A 109 21.60 -3.05 10.68
N ALA A 110 21.91 -2.29 9.64
CA ALA A 110 22.04 -0.84 9.76
C ALA A 110 20.64 -0.25 9.83
N ARG A 111 20.20 0.17 11.02
CA ARG A 111 18.95 0.92 11.15
C ARG A 111 19.19 2.31 10.57
N LYS A 112 18.73 2.54 9.35
CA LYS A 112 18.64 3.90 8.80
C LYS A 112 17.54 4.61 9.59
N THR A 113 17.93 5.50 10.49
CA THR A 113 16.99 6.45 11.10
C THR A 113 16.46 7.33 9.99
N THR A 114 15.21 7.11 9.59
CA THR A 114 14.53 7.99 8.65
C THR A 114 14.40 9.34 9.34
N SER A 115 14.96 10.39 8.72
CA SER A 115 14.92 11.75 9.23
C SER A 115 13.50 12.29 9.48
N ASP A 116 12.47 11.64 8.96
CA ASP A 116 11.08 12.09 9.08
C ASP A 116 10.46 11.82 10.45
N SER A 117 10.99 10.89 11.25
CA SER A 117 10.47 10.59 12.59
C SER A 117 11.24 11.26 13.73
N MET A 118 12.32 11.98 13.43
CA MET A 118 13.22 12.57 14.43
C MET A 118 12.88 14.04 14.63
N SER A 119 12.64 14.44 15.88
CA SER A 119 12.50 15.86 16.25
C SER A 119 13.75 16.63 15.82
N GLN A 120 13.61 17.91 15.45
CA GLN A 120 14.75 18.75 15.01
C GLN A 120 15.89 18.73 16.06
N THR A 121 15.55 18.64 17.34
CA THR A 121 16.49 18.52 18.45
C THR A 121 17.30 17.23 18.41
N GLU A 122 16.67 16.10 18.10
CA GLU A 122 17.38 14.81 18.04
C GLU A 122 18.32 14.74 16.84
N LYS A 123 17.97 15.41 15.73
CA LYS A 123 18.88 15.54 14.56
C LYS A 123 20.13 16.32 14.92
N GLN A 124 19.99 17.45 15.61
CA GLN A 124 21.12 18.26 16.05
C GLN A 124 22.02 17.51 17.04
N LEU A 125 21.43 16.72 17.95
CA LEU A 125 22.19 15.92 18.91
C LEU A 125 22.99 14.80 18.23
N LEU A 126 22.39 14.13 17.24
CA LEU A 126 23.07 13.11 16.44
C LEU A 126 24.21 13.72 15.60
N GLU A 127 24.01 14.89 15.00
CA GLU A 127 25.05 15.60 14.26
C GLU A 127 26.21 16.04 15.17
N GLN A 128 25.92 16.47 16.41
CA GLN A 128 26.94 16.76 17.41
C GLN A 128 27.73 15.51 17.80
N GLN A 129 27.05 14.40 18.15
CA GLN A 129 27.72 13.13 18.44
C GLN A 129 28.57 12.63 17.27
N GLU A 130 28.11 12.80 16.02
CA GLU A 130 28.88 12.37 14.86
C GLU A 130 30.12 13.23 14.63
N ARG A 131 30.06 14.53 14.93
CA ARG A 131 31.23 15.43 14.91
C ARG A 131 32.25 15.03 15.97
N ASP A 132 31.82 14.82 17.20
CA ASP A 132 32.69 14.44 18.32
C ASP A 132 33.39 13.10 18.04
N LEU A 133 32.64 12.11 17.53
CA LEU A 133 33.19 10.81 17.17
C LEU A 133 34.20 10.90 16.01
N ARG A 134 34.01 11.81 15.05
CA ARG A 134 34.98 12.07 13.96
C ARG A 134 36.25 12.71 14.49
N GLU A 135 36.13 13.63 15.44
CA GLU A 135 37.28 14.27 16.09
C GLU A 135 38.08 13.27 16.94
N GLU A 136 37.40 12.42 17.72
CA GLU A 136 38.04 11.34 18.47
C GLU A 136 38.78 10.36 17.55
N LYS A 137 38.16 9.94 16.44
CA LYS A 137 38.82 9.08 15.45
C LYS A 137 40.07 9.74 14.85
N ARG A 138 40.01 11.04 14.54
CA ARG A 138 41.16 11.81 14.06
C ARG A 138 42.26 11.90 15.11
N ALA A 139 41.90 12.13 16.37
CA ALA A 139 42.85 12.17 17.49
C ALA A 139 43.51 10.81 17.74
N LEU A 140 42.75 9.71 17.67
CA LEU A 140 43.26 8.35 17.80
C LEU A 140 44.20 7.97 16.65
N LEU A 141 43.87 8.34 15.41
CA LEU A 141 44.76 8.12 14.26
C LEU A 141 46.07 8.88 14.41
N LYS A 142 46.03 10.15 14.85
CA LYS A 142 47.23 10.95 15.15
C LYS A 142 48.08 10.33 16.27
N ARG A 143 47.46 9.73 17.29
CA ARG A 143 48.16 9.02 18.38
C ARG A 143 48.79 7.69 17.94
N ARG A 144 48.25 7.02 16.91
CA ARG A 144 48.84 5.78 16.37
C ARG A 144 49.95 6.00 15.34
N LEU A 145 50.06 7.21 14.79
CA LEU A 145 51.08 7.60 13.81
C LEU A 145 52.36 8.20 14.45
N LYS A 146 52.40 8.32 15.78
CA LYS A 146 53.56 8.75 16.56
C LYS A 146 54.07 7.58 17.39
#